data_AF-A0A0X7BA74-F1
#
_entry.id   AF-A0A0X7BA74-F1
#
_cell.length_a   1.000
_cell.length_b   1.000
_cell.length_c   1.000
_cell.angle_alpha   90.00
_cell.angle_beta   90.00
_cell.angle_gamma   90.00
#
_symmetry.space_group_name_H-M   'P 1'
#
loop_
_entity.id
_entity.type
_entity.pdbx_description
1 polymer ?
#
loop_
_entity_poly.entity_id
_entity_poly.type
_entity_poly.pdbx_seq_one_letter_code
_entity_poly.pdbx_strand_id
1 'polypeptide(L)'
;MQINKKGLVLKIAIVTILVVGLAIIRAFEDLLFYDPFLNYFKEDFKNSDFPAFDGLHLGFNITLRYVLNAIFSLGIIYAIFRDESILKFSTFLYIIFFIILIGFFYAIIYLKGSESAWLLFYVRRFLIQPLFVLLFVPAFYYQLLKDKK
;
A
#
# COMPACT_ATOMS: atom_id res chain seq x y z
N MET A 1 2.58 17.57 31.29
CA MET A 1 1.85 16.62 30.42
C MET A 1 2.03 15.21 31.01
N GLN A 2 1.13 14.76 31.88
CA GLN A 2 1.23 13.42 32.46
C GLN A 2 0.90 12.39 31.39
N ILE A 3 1.92 11.70 30.88
CA ILE A 3 1.74 10.59 29.94
C ILE A 3 1.11 9.43 30.72
N ASN A 4 -0.17 9.16 30.48
CA ASN A 4 -0.84 7.98 31.01
C ASN A 4 -0.18 6.72 30.41
N LYS A 5 0.74 6.09 31.17
CA LYS A 5 1.53 4.92 30.73
C LYS A 5 0.64 3.79 30.19
N LYS A 6 -0.54 3.56 30.76
CA LYS A 6 -1.48 2.52 30.27
C LYS A 6 -1.99 2.81 28.86
N GLY A 7 -2.31 4.07 28.56
CA GLY A 7 -2.76 4.49 27.23
C GLY A 7 -1.66 4.37 26.17
N LEU A 8 -0.40 4.61 26.55
CA LEU A 8 0.74 4.45 25.66
C LEU A 8 1.01 2.97 25.31
N VAL A 9 0.97 2.08 26.30
CA VAL A 9 1.16 0.62 26.09
C VAL A 9 0.09 0.07 25.16
N LEU A 10 -1.18 0.44 25.37
CA LEU A 10 -2.29 0.02 24.51
C LEU A 10 -2.11 0.51 23.07
N LYS A 11 -1.69 1.77 22.88
CA LYS A 11 -1.40 2.34 21.56
C LYS A 11 -0.31 1.56 20.83
N ILE A 12 0.79 1.25 21.50
CA ILE A 12 1.89 0.47 20.92
C ILE A 12 1.40 -0.92 20.52
N ALA A 13 0.66 -1.61 21.41
CA ALA A 13 0.12 -2.93 21.12
C ALA A 13 -0.78 -2.94 19.88
N ILE A 14 -1.68 -1.95 19.74
CA ILE A 14 -2.57 -1.83 18.58
C ILE A 14 -1.75 -1.61 17.30
N VAL A 15 -0.80 -0.68 17.31
CA VAL A 15 0.06 -0.42 16.14
C VAL A 15 0.86 -1.66 15.76
N THR A 16 1.43 -2.37 16.73
CA THR A 16 2.16 -3.62 16.49
C THR A 16 1.28 -4.68 15.83
N ILE A 17 0.05 -4.88 16.32
CA ILE A 17 -0.91 -5.84 15.73
C ILE A 17 -1.20 -5.47 14.27
N LEU A 18 -1.42 -4.18 13.98
CA LEU A 18 -1.71 -3.72 12.62
C LEU A 18 -0.52 -3.88 11.68
N VAL A 19 0.70 -3.63 12.16
CA VAL A 19 1.95 -3.87 11.40
C VAL A 19 2.16 -5.35 11.13
N VAL A 20 1.87 -6.22 12.10
CA VAL A 20 1.89 -7.68 11.89
C VAL A 20 0.84 -8.09 10.85
N GLY A 21 -0.35 -7.46 10.86
CA GLY A 21 -1.36 -7.67 9.82
C GLY A 21 -0.85 -7.34 8.41
N LEU A 22 -0.15 -6.21 8.24
CA LEU A 22 0.53 -5.87 6.98
C LEU A 22 1.58 -6.91 6.59
N ALA A 23 2.37 -7.38 7.57
CA ALA A 23 3.39 -8.40 7.33
C ALA A 23 2.78 -9.75 6.90
N ILE A 24 1.63 -10.13 7.45
CA ILE A 24 0.89 -11.34 7.04
C ILE A 24 0.43 -11.22 5.59
N ILE A 25 -0.19 -10.09 5.20
CA ILE A 25 -0.59 -9.87 3.80
C ILE A 25 0.60 -10.05 2.86
N ARG A 26 1.77 -9.52 3.25
CA ARG A 26 3.01 -9.62 2.48
C ARG A 26 3.59 -11.03 2.43
N ALA A 27 3.53 -11.77 3.53
CA ALA A 27 4.08 -13.13 3.64
C ALA A 27 3.25 -14.15 2.86
N PHE A 28 1.93 -13.98 2.84
CA PHE A 28 1.00 -14.88 2.17
C PHE A 28 0.56 -14.36 0.79
N GLU A 29 1.30 -13.43 0.18
CA GLU A 29 0.91 -12.79 -1.08
C GLU A 29 0.78 -13.77 -2.26
N ASP A 30 1.67 -14.78 -2.33
CA ASP A 30 1.68 -15.82 -3.37
C ASP A 30 0.49 -16.79 -3.23
N LEU A 31 -0.06 -16.93 -2.01
CA LEU A 31 -1.15 -17.87 -1.70
C LEU A 31 -2.53 -17.21 -1.75
N LEU A 32 -2.62 -15.96 -1.26
CA LEU A 32 -3.90 -15.27 -1.08
C LEU A 32 -4.39 -14.59 -2.35
N PHE A 33 -3.51 -14.31 -3.32
CA PHE A 33 -3.90 -13.52 -4.48
C PHE A 33 -3.23 -13.98 -5.77
N TYR A 34 -3.99 -13.86 -6.85
CA TYR A 34 -3.53 -14.13 -8.21
C TYR A 34 -2.69 -12.96 -8.74
N ASP A 35 -1.41 -13.23 -9.03
CA ASP A 35 -0.50 -12.25 -9.63
C ASP A 35 0.63 -12.91 -10.43
N PRO A 36 0.44 -13.18 -11.74
CA PRO A 36 1.46 -13.80 -12.59
C PRO A 36 2.74 -12.97 -12.70
N PHE A 37 2.63 -11.64 -12.56
CA PHE A 37 3.78 -10.75 -12.61
C PHE A 37 4.71 -10.93 -11.41
N LEU A 38 4.24 -11.51 -10.31
CA LEU A 38 5.08 -11.73 -9.15
C LEU A 38 6.26 -12.68 -9.46
N ASN A 39 6.00 -13.75 -10.22
CA ASN A 39 7.06 -14.67 -10.67
C ASN A 39 7.90 -14.06 -11.79
N TYR A 40 7.27 -13.35 -12.74
CA TYR A 40 7.97 -12.62 -13.80
C TYR A 40 9.10 -11.73 -13.27
N PHE A 41 8.84 -10.91 -12.25
CA PHE A 41 9.86 -10.03 -11.66
C PHE A 41 10.84 -10.72 -10.70
N LYS A 42 10.59 -11.99 -10.33
CA LYS A 42 11.57 -12.83 -9.59
C LYS A 42 12.61 -13.44 -10.55
N GLU A 43 12.29 -13.56 -11.83
CA GLU A 43 13.14 -14.11 -12.89
C GLU A 43 13.87 -13.00 -13.69
N ASP A 44 14.59 -13.36 -14.77
CA ASP A 44 15.30 -12.40 -15.64
C ASP A 44 14.32 -11.69 -16.59
N PHE A 45 13.53 -10.78 -16.02
CA PHE A 45 12.48 -10.01 -16.70
C PHE A 45 12.98 -9.08 -17.82
N LYS A 46 14.31 -8.92 -18.00
CA LYS A 46 14.88 -8.07 -19.04
C LYS A 46 14.71 -8.63 -20.44
N ASN A 47 14.64 -9.96 -20.59
CA ASN A 47 14.64 -10.63 -21.90
C ASN A 47 13.39 -11.49 -22.12
N SER A 48 12.41 -11.42 -21.23
CA SER A 48 11.19 -12.22 -21.29
C SER A 48 9.95 -11.37 -21.55
N ASP A 49 9.05 -11.89 -22.38
CA ASP A 49 7.73 -11.32 -22.59
C ASP A 49 6.88 -11.39 -21.32
N PHE A 50 5.84 -10.54 -21.27
CA PHE A 50 4.90 -10.60 -20.15
C PHE A 50 4.22 -11.98 -20.07
N PRO A 51 4.02 -12.51 -18.85
CA PRO A 51 3.35 -13.78 -18.67
C PRO A 51 1.91 -13.68 -19.18
N ALA A 52 1.31 -14.81 -19.57
CA ALA A 52 -0.12 -14.84 -19.80
C ALA A 52 -0.86 -14.49 -18.50
N PHE A 53 -1.77 -13.52 -18.55
CA PHE A 53 -2.55 -13.08 -17.40
C PHE A 53 -4.02 -12.87 -17.78
N ASP A 54 -4.91 -13.13 -16.84
CA ASP A 54 -6.30 -12.68 -16.92
C ASP A 54 -6.40 -11.27 -16.34
N GLY A 55 -6.71 -10.29 -17.20
CA GLY A 55 -6.73 -8.88 -16.84
C GLY A 55 -7.76 -8.52 -15.76
N LEU A 56 -8.94 -9.16 -15.76
CA LEU A 56 -9.98 -8.91 -14.76
C LEU A 56 -9.64 -9.59 -13.43
N HIS A 57 -9.19 -10.84 -13.49
CA HIS A 57 -8.79 -11.59 -12.30
C HIS A 57 -7.61 -10.89 -11.59
N LEU A 58 -6.61 -10.43 -12.36
CA LEU A 58 -5.46 -9.67 -11.85
C LEU A 58 -5.89 -8.33 -11.24
N GLY A 59 -6.75 -7.59 -11.93
CA GLY A 59 -7.27 -6.31 -11.43
C GLY A 59 -8.00 -6.43 -10.10
N PHE A 60 -8.87 -7.44 -9.99
CA PHE A 60 -9.61 -7.70 -8.76
C PHE A 60 -8.67 -8.02 -7.59
N ASN A 61 -7.66 -8.88 -7.83
CA ASN A 61 -6.70 -9.26 -6.81
C ASN A 61 -5.80 -8.09 -6.38
N ILE A 62 -5.34 -7.26 -7.32
CA ILE A 62 -4.59 -6.03 -7.00
C ILE A 62 -5.47 -5.07 -6.20
N THR A 63 -6.74 -4.92 -6.56
CA THR A 63 -7.70 -4.09 -5.83
C THR A 63 -7.87 -4.60 -4.39
N LEU A 64 -8.07 -5.90 -4.22
CA LEU A 64 -8.26 -6.51 -2.91
C LEU A 64 -7.01 -6.34 -2.03
N ARG A 65 -5.81 -6.56 -2.59
CA ARG A 65 -4.52 -6.25 -1.91
C ARG A 65 -4.44 -4.80 -1.49
N TYR A 66 -4.74 -3.87 -2.41
CA TYR A 66 -4.68 -2.45 -2.15
C TYR A 66 -5.61 -2.04 -0.99
N VAL A 67 -6.86 -2.51 -1.03
CA VAL A 67 -7.87 -2.23 -0.01
C VAL A 67 -7.45 -2.80 1.35
N LEU A 68 -6.98 -4.04 1.41
CA LEU A 68 -6.50 -4.63 2.66
C LEU A 68 -5.32 -3.83 3.24
N ASN A 69 -4.31 -3.53 2.42
CA ASN A 69 -3.19 -2.71 2.86
C ASN A 69 -3.63 -1.31 3.32
N ALA A 70 -4.60 -0.69 2.63
CA ALA A 70 -5.16 0.60 3.00
C ALA A 70 -5.88 0.53 4.35
N ILE A 71 -6.69 -0.51 4.62
CA ILE A 71 -7.39 -0.68 5.89
C ILE A 71 -6.40 -0.75 7.06
N PHE A 72 -5.38 -1.60 6.98
CA PHE A 72 -4.37 -1.70 8.02
C PHE A 72 -3.56 -0.40 8.16
N SER A 73 -3.20 0.22 7.04
CA SER A 73 -2.46 1.47 7.00
C SER A 73 -3.22 2.64 7.62
N LEU A 74 -4.50 2.80 7.29
CA LEU A 74 -5.38 3.81 7.86
C LEU A 74 -5.62 3.55 9.34
N GLY A 75 -5.74 2.28 9.75
CA GLY A 75 -5.76 1.88 11.15
C GLY A 75 -4.49 2.34 11.90
N ILE A 76 -3.31 2.19 11.30
CA ILE A 76 -2.04 2.64 11.89
C ILE A 76 -2.02 4.17 12.03
N ILE A 77 -2.40 4.89 10.97
CA ILE A 77 -2.47 6.35 10.97
C ILE A 77 -3.42 6.84 12.08
N TYR A 78 -4.62 6.25 12.17
CA TYR A 78 -5.59 6.60 13.21
C TYR A 78 -5.08 6.25 14.61
N ALA A 79 -4.45 5.09 14.81
CA ALA A 79 -3.88 4.73 16.10
C ALA A 79 -2.77 5.70 16.54
N ILE A 80 -1.95 6.20 15.60
CA ILE A 80 -0.86 7.14 15.85
C ILE A 80 -1.37 8.55 16.18
N PHE A 81 -2.28 9.09 15.37
CA PHE A 81 -2.68 10.50 15.48
C PHE A 81 -3.99 10.72 16.24
N ARG A 82 -4.89 9.72 16.23
CA ARG A 82 -6.25 9.76 16.81
C ARG A 82 -7.05 11.00 16.37
N ASP A 83 -6.90 11.37 15.10
CA ASP A 83 -7.50 12.54 14.49
C ASP A 83 -8.34 12.10 13.26
N GLU A 84 -9.64 12.39 13.32
CA GLU A 84 -10.61 12.06 12.27
C GLU A 84 -10.37 12.86 10.98
N SER A 85 -9.82 14.07 11.06
CA SER A 85 -9.47 14.89 9.91
C SER A 85 -8.31 14.26 9.13
N ILE A 86 -7.25 13.85 9.84
CA ILE A 86 -6.11 13.14 9.25
C ILE A 86 -6.56 11.81 8.63
N LEU A 87 -7.45 11.08 9.29
CA LEU A 87 -8.00 9.83 8.76
C LEU A 87 -8.79 10.07 7.46
N LYS A 88 -9.72 11.02 7.45
CA LYS A 88 -10.52 11.35 6.24
C LYS A 88 -9.64 11.79 5.08
N PHE A 89 -8.67 12.66 5.35
CA PHE A 89 -7.73 13.14 4.34
C PHE A 89 -6.85 11.99 3.80
N SER A 90 -6.35 11.12 4.68
CA SER A 90 -5.59 9.93 4.26
C SER A 90 -6.43 9.01 3.38
N THR A 91 -7.66 8.68 3.81
CA THR A 91 -8.57 7.82 3.03
C THR A 91 -8.83 8.39 1.65
N PHE A 92 -9.07 9.70 1.55
CA PHE A 92 -9.24 10.39 0.27
C PHE A 92 -8.00 10.24 -0.63
N LEU A 93 -6.79 10.43 -0.09
CA LEU A 93 -5.55 10.24 -0.83
C LEU A 93 -5.36 8.80 -1.30
N TYR A 94 -5.65 7.79 -0.46
CA TYR A 94 -5.61 6.39 -0.86
C TYR A 94 -6.54 6.13 -2.07
N ILE A 95 -7.77 6.64 -2.03
CA ILE A 95 -8.72 6.46 -3.15
C ILE A 95 -8.19 7.10 -4.43
N ILE A 96 -7.71 8.35 -4.37
CA ILE A 96 -7.17 9.04 -5.56
C ILE A 96 -5.95 8.32 -6.11
N PHE A 97 -4.99 7.97 -5.26
CA PHE A 97 -3.79 7.29 -5.69
C PHE A 97 -4.10 5.92 -6.29
N PHE A 98 -5.09 5.20 -5.75
CA PHE A 98 -5.54 3.94 -6.32
C PHE A 98 -6.03 4.12 -7.75
N ILE A 99 -6.96 5.06 -8.00
CA ILE A 99 -7.54 5.32 -9.32
C ILE A 99 -6.44 5.67 -10.33
N ILE A 100 -5.51 6.53 -9.94
CA ILE A 100 -4.39 6.95 -10.80
C ILE A 100 -3.48 5.74 -11.09
N LEU A 101 -3.04 5.02 -10.06
CA LEU A 101 -2.06 3.95 -10.20
C LEU A 101 -2.63 2.74 -10.93
N ILE A 102 -3.89 2.36 -10.70
CA ILE A 102 -4.52 1.26 -11.42
C ILE A 102 -4.72 1.60 -12.90
N GLY A 103 -5.05 2.86 -13.21
CA GLY A 103 -5.10 3.37 -14.58
C GLY A 103 -3.72 3.29 -15.26
N PHE A 104 -2.67 3.75 -14.59
CA PHE A 104 -1.29 3.62 -15.08
C PHE A 104 -0.89 2.15 -15.25
N PHE A 105 -1.22 1.29 -14.31
CA PHE A 105 -0.91 -0.14 -14.36
C PHE A 105 -1.43 -0.79 -15.65
N TYR A 106 -2.71 -0.58 -15.97
CA TYR A 106 -3.29 -1.11 -17.20
C TYR A 106 -2.77 -0.41 -18.46
N ALA A 107 -2.56 0.90 -18.43
CA ALA A 107 -1.97 1.63 -19.56
C ALA A 107 -0.58 1.07 -19.93
N ILE A 108 0.24 0.74 -18.93
CA ILE A 108 1.56 0.16 -19.15
C ILE A 108 1.46 -1.22 -19.77
N ILE A 109 0.60 -2.08 -19.22
CA ILE A 109 0.41 -3.44 -19.70
C ILE A 109 -0.08 -3.48 -21.15
N TYR A 110 -1.09 -2.67 -21.49
CA TYR A 110 -1.73 -2.75 -22.80
C TYR A 110 -1.11 -1.86 -23.89
N LEU A 111 -0.47 -0.73 -23.54
CA LEU A 111 0.04 0.22 -24.53
C LEU A 111 1.56 0.12 -24.76
N LYS A 112 2.32 -0.31 -23.74
CA LYS A 112 3.80 -0.32 -23.81
C LYS A 112 4.42 -1.71 -23.81
N GLY A 113 3.78 -2.69 -23.17
CA GLY A 113 4.32 -4.05 -23.10
C GLY A 113 5.65 -4.16 -22.32
N SER A 114 6.43 -5.20 -22.63
CA SER A 114 7.62 -5.64 -21.88
C SER A 114 8.78 -4.63 -21.86
N GLU A 115 8.90 -3.75 -22.85
CA GLU A 115 9.91 -2.67 -22.87
C GLU A 115 9.82 -1.75 -21.65
N SER A 116 8.63 -1.67 -21.03
CA SER A 116 8.35 -0.84 -19.87
C SER A 116 8.24 -1.63 -18.56
N ALA A 117 8.79 -2.85 -18.50
CA ALA A 117 8.74 -3.72 -17.32
C ALA A 117 9.20 -3.01 -16.03
N TRP A 118 10.24 -2.17 -16.10
CA TRP A 118 10.69 -1.37 -14.96
C TRP A 118 9.63 -0.41 -14.44
N LEU A 119 8.91 0.27 -15.34
CA LEU A 119 7.83 1.19 -14.98
C LEU A 119 6.69 0.42 -14.32
N LEU A 120 6.31 -0.73 -14.89
CA LEU A 120 5.30 -1.62 -14.34
C LEU A 120 5.67 -2.07 -12.93
N PHE A 121 6.93 -2.44 -12.71
CA PHE A 121 7.46 -2.84 -11.41
C PHE A 121 7.30 -1.75 -10.34
N TYR A 122 7.64 -0.50 -10.66
CA TYR A 122 7.49 0.60 -9.72
C TYR A 122 6.01 0.90 -9.42
N VAL A 123 5.14 0.96 -10.44
CA VAL A 123 3.70 1.17 -10.22
C VAL A 123 3.09 0.05 -9.38
N ARG A 124 3.46 -1.20 -9.65
CA ARG A 124 3.01 -2.38 -8.87
C ARG A 124 3.40 -2.28 -7.40
N ARG A 125 4.60 -1.80 -7.08
CA ARG A 125 5.04 -1.63 -5.69
C ARG A 125 4.15 -0.67 -4.91
N PHE A 126 3.74 0.45 -5.52
CA PHE A 126 2.81 1.38 -4.86
C PHE A 126 1.40 0.79 -4.67
N LEU A 127 0.96 -0.10 -5.56
CA LEU A 127 -0.35 -0.76 -5.46
C LEU A 127 -0.35 -1.91 -4.44
N ILE A 128 0.72 -2.70 -4.38
CA ILE A 128 0.76 -3.96 -3.64
C ILE A 128 1.39 -3.79 -2.26
N GLN A 129 2.31 -2.84 -2.08
CA GLN A 129 3.02 -2.63 -0.82
C GLN A 129 2.41 -1.47 -0.02
N PRO A 130 2.43 -1.52 1.32
CA PRO A 130 1.96 -0.44 2.17
C PRO A 130 2.97 0.73 2.22
N LEU A 131 3.32 1.30 1.06
CA LEU A 131 4.28 2.42 0.96
C LEU A 131 3.68 3.74 1.43
N PHE A 132 2.38 3.94 1.21
CA PHE A 132 1.69 5.18 1.56
C PHE A 132 1.71 5.47 3.07
N VAL A 133 1.55 4.45 3.92
CA VAL A 133 1.64 4.66 5.38
C VAL A 133 3.02 5.14 5.82
N LEU A 134 4.09 4.62 5.20
CA LEU A 134 5.45 5.06 5.47
C LEU A 134 5.69 6.52 5.06
N LEU A 135 4.97 7.01 4.05
CA LEU A 135 5.04 8.39 3.58
C LEU A 135 4.14 9.33 4.41
N PHE A 136 2.93 8.89 4.73
CA PHE A 136 1.92 9.71 5.41
C PHE A 136 2.23 9.94 6.89
N VAL A 137 2.73 8.92 7.59
CA VAL A 137 3.07 9.05 9.02
C VAL A 137 4.09 10.18 9.28
N PRO A 138 5.27 10.23 8.64
CA PRO A 138 6.20 11.34 8.86
C PRO A 138 5.66 12.67 8.35
N ALA A 139 4.88 12.69 7.26
CA ALA A 139 4.29 13.91 6.73
C ALA A 139 3.32 14.58 7.73
N PHE A 140 2.38 13.81 8.29
CA PHE A 140 1.45 14.33 9.31
C PHE A 140 2.16 14.65 10.62
N TYR A 141 3.17 13.88 10.99
CA TYR A 141 3.99 14.19 12.16
C TYR A 141 4.66 15.56 12.03
N TYR A 142 5.23 15.87 10.85
CA TYR A 142 5.85 17.16 10.59
C TYR A 142 4.82 18.32 10.58
N GLN A 143 3.64 18.09 10.00
CA GLN A 143 2.55 19.07 10.01
C GLN A 143 2.16 19.46 11.45
N LEU A 144 1.96 18.47 12.32
CA LEU A 144 1.60 18.70 13.73
C LEU A 144 2.69 19.41 14.53
N LEU A 145 3.96 19.27 14.14
CA LEU A 145 5.05 20.04 14.76
C LEU A 145 5.03 21.51 14.35
N LYS A 146 4.65 21.80 13.10
CA LYS A 146 4.57 23.17 12.59
C LYS A 146 3.40 23.93 13.20
N ASP A 147 2.24 23.28 13.36
CA ASP A 147 1.03 23.90 13.91
C ASP A 147 1.12 24.20 15.43
N LYS A 148 2.15 23.66 16.11
CA LYS A 148 2.44 23.95 17.53
C LYS A 148 3.37 25.16 17.76
N LYS A 149 3.93 25.75 16.69
CA LYS A 149 4.71 26.98 16.75
C LYS A 149 3.82 28.18 16.44
#